data_AF-A0A836JT07-F1
#
_entry.id   AF-A0A836JT07-F1
#
_cell.length_a   1.000
_cell.length_b   1.000
_cell.length_c   1.000
_cell.angle_alpha   90.00
_cell.angle_beta   90.00
_cell.angle_gamma   90.00
#
_symmetry.space_group_name_H-M   'P 1'
#
loop_
_entity.id
_entity.type
_entity.pdbx_description
1 polymer ?
#
loop_
_entity_poly.entity_id
_entity_poly.type
_entity_poly.pdbx_seq_one_letter_code
_entity_poly.pdbx_strand_id
1 'polypeptide(L)'
;MSSAKSVNNANKSLDVEIIHPTLLDAALPSTIEDLKNPKEDYVVNLLTTFLTRFGINMSLIDQPIPEQLGAMTCFEDSDVINLINLYVVVAQIFDKIFLHDFCLTDITSPGQKRLRKQAKFLSNFVLYAMHKKSEYNDRMDQIQTISKVLEDLKERKTYVSESINAKVIHKANQLSMKEKLEDDIKHMQSITEKLNKKEMEFEIMKSDIDKENQKAKELCGSVKTTAGKLSKMIIEVQSEVVHSPKEYQSRLDEIEKQHKLKEEERSTMQEAIQEKKQSIKQIEEKLNFVQKISDDFHILADIYKEQKDKNTKKNNIIKEIDSLNNVWSESKTKLAMHKDKVDTEKNELQTYNEEDMVSVCNLYSQLLR
;
A
#
# COMPACT_ATOMS: atom_id res chain seq x y z
N MET A 1 -79.72 23.21 4.63
CA MET A 1 -79.20 22.39 5.75
C MET A 1 -78.02 21.47 5.39
N SER A 2 -77.71 21.19 4.10
CA SER A 2 -76.54 20.37 3.72
C SER A 2 -75.18 21.07 3.92
N SER A 3 -75.12 22.39 3.72
CA SER A 3 -73.88 23.18 3.90
C SER A 3 -73.39 23.23 5.35
N ALA A 4 -74.28 23.34 6.35
CA ALA A 4 -73.91 23.40 7.75
C ALA A 4 -73.33 22.07 8.30
N LYS A 5 -73.80 20.91 7.81
CA LYS A 5 -73.22 19.60 8.17
C LYS A 5 -71.83 19.40 7.54
N SER A 6 -71.62 19.87 6.31
CA SER A 6 -70.32 19.84 5.64
C SER A 6 -69.28 20.74 6.33
N VAL A 7 -69.67 21.94 6.75
CA VAL A 7 -68.79 22.88 7.46
C VAL A 7 -68.46 22.38 8.87
N ASN A 8 -69.43 21.79 9.58
CA ASN A 8 -69.20 21.22 10.91
C ASN A 8 -68.27 19.99 10.88
N ASN A 9 -68.38 19.11 9.86
CA ASN A 9 -67.45 17.99 9.69
C ASN A 9 -66.05 18.44 9.26
N ALA A 10 -65.94 19.47 8.41
CA ALA A 10 -64.64 20.04 8.03
C ALA A 10 -63.91 20.67 9.24
N ASN A 11 -64.65 21.38 10.12
CA ASN A 11 -64.09 21.99 11.32
C ASN A 11 -63.68 20.95 12.39
N LYS A 12 -64.47 19.90 12.60
CA LYS A 12 -64.09 18.80 13.52
C LYS A 12 -62.79 18.11 13.08
N SER A 13 -62.54 18.07 11.77
CA SER A 13 -61.31 17.48 11.21
C SER A 13 -60.04 18.34 11.37
N LEU A 14 -60.15 19.52 11.99
CA LEU A 14 -59.05 20.43 12.33
C LEU A 14 -58.81 20.54 13.85
N ASP A 15 -59.46 19.67 14.62
CA ASP A 15 -59.26 19.60 16.06
C ASP A 15 -57.86 19.09 16.40
N VAL A 16 -57.23 19.71 17.39
CA VAL A 16 -55.86 19.40 17.82
C VAL A 16 -55.74 17.93 18.21
N GLU A 17 -56.78 17.40 18.85
CA GLU A 17 -56.88 16.00 19.31
C GLU A 17 -56.80 14.98 18.16
N ILE A 18 -57.10 15.39 16.92
CA ILE A 18 -57.03 14.53 15.74
C ILE A 18 -55.72 14.74 14.97
N ILE A 19 -55.30 16.00 14.81
CA ILE A 19 -54.10 16.34 14.04
C ILE A 19 -52.83 15.87 14.76
N HIS A 20 -52.75 16.06 16.08
CA HIS A 20 -51.54 15.73 16.83
C HIS A 20 -51.16 14.25 16.71
N PRO A 21 -52.05 13.26 16.96
CA PRO A 21 -51.73 11.85 16.73
C PRO A 21 -51.34 11.56 15.27
N THR A 22 -52.03 12.18 14.29
CA THR A 22 -51.77 11.91 12.87
C THR A 22 -50.37 12.41 12.45
N LEU A 23 -49.90 13.53 13.03
CA LEU A 23 -48.52 14.00 12.83
C LEU A 23 -47.50 13.03 13.45
N LEU A 24 -47.78 12.50 14.64
CA LEU A 24 -46.91 11.52 15.28
C LEU A 24 -46.86 10.20 14.51
N ASP A 25 -47.98 9.73 13.98
CA ASP A 25 -48.04 8.53 13.11
C ASP A 25 -47.23 8.73 11.82
N ALA A 26 -47.24 9.96 11.28
CA ALA A 26 -46.38 10.36 10.16
C ALA A 26 -44.91 10.57 10.57
N ALA A 27 -44.58 10.44 11.86
CA ALA A 27 -43.30 10.78 12.47
C ALA A 27 -42.83 12.20 12.11
N LEU A 28 -43.76 13.15 12.20
CA LEU A 28 -43.53 14.59 12.09
C LEU A 28 -43.61 15.22 13.50
N PRO A 29 -42.78 16.25 13.79
CA PRO A 29 -42.74 16.85 15.12
C PRO A 29 -44.05 17.57 15.43
N SER A 30 -44.58 17.33 16.63
CA SER A 30 -45.80 17.99 17.09
C SER A 30 -45.91 17.88 18.61
N THR A 31 -46.25 18.98 19.26
CA THR A 31 -46.89 18.98 20.58
C THR A 31 -48.28 19.59 20.48
N ILE A 32 -49.12 19.38 21.50
CA ILE A 32 -50.45 20.01 21.58
C ILE A 32 -50.31 21.54 21.60
N GLU A 33 -49.27 22.07 22.27
CA GLU A 33 -49.03 23.50 22.36
C GLU A 33 -48.62 24.08 21.01
N ASP A 34 -47.77 23.39 20.25
CA ASP A 34 -47.36 23.84 18.91
C ASP A 34 -48.55 24.02 17.96
N LEU A 35 -49.59 23.18 18.08
CA LEU A 35 -50.80 23.30 17.26
C LEU A 35 -51.80 24.33 17.79
N LYS A 36 -51.74 24.63 19.10
CA LYS A 36 -52.55 25.69 19.73
C LYS A 36 -51.94 27.06 19.48
N ASN A 37 -50.64 27.23 19.69
CA ASN A 37 -49.91 28.48 19.60
C ASN A 37 -48.61 28.26 18.80
N PRO A 38 -48.72 28.17 17.46
CA PRO A 38 -47.55 27.87 16.65
C PRO A 38 -46.57 29.03 16.64
N LYS A 39 -45.28 28.67 16.71
CA LYS A 39 -44.14 29.57 16.58
C LYS A 39 -43.37 29.27 15.31
N GLU A 40 -42.61 30.24 14.82
CA GLU A 40 -41.76 30.10 13.64
C GLU A 40 -40.82 28.89 13.76
N ASP A 41 -40.09 28.76 14.87
CA ASP A 41 -39.18 27.63 15.10
C ASP A 41 -39.87 26.26 14.95
N TYR A 42 -41.11 26.15 15.41
CA TYR A 42 -41.88 24.92 15.26
C TYR A 42 -42.20 24.65 13.78
N VAL A 43 -42.64 25.66 13.05
CA VAL A 43 -42.99 25.50 11.63
C VAL A 43 -41.76 25.18 10.80
N VAL A 44 -40.64 25.85 11.05
CA VAL A 44 -39.35 25.53 10.42
C VAL A 44 -38.97 24.08 10.71
N ASN A 45 -39.02 23.64 11.96
CA ASN A 45 -38.70 22.25 12.34
C ASN A 45 -39.63 21.23 11.65
N LEU A 46 -40.94 21.52 11.59
CA LEU A 46 -41.93 20.68 10.91
C LEU A 46 -41.63 20.54 9.42
N LEU A 47 -41.35 21.64 8.74
CA LEU A 47 -41.04 21.67 7.30
C LEU A 47 -39.70 21.00 7.01
N THR A 48 -38.66 21.32 7.77
CA THR A 48 -37.33 20.70 7.64
C THR A 48 -37.39 19.19 7.86
N THR A 49 -38.14 18.72 8.86
CA THR A 49 -38.33 17.29 9.11
C THR A 49 -39.09 16.63 7.96
N PHE A 50 -40.13 17.29 7.45
CA PHE A 50 -40.87 16.82 6.29
C PHE A 50 -39.98 16.68 5.05
N LEU A 51 -39.19 17.71 4.70
CA LEU A 51 -38.30 17.69 3.55
C LEU A 51 -37.22 16.61 3.66
N THR A 52 -36.58 16.52 4.84
CA THR A 52 -35.54 15.52 5.13
C THR A 52 -36.07 14.10 4.95
N ARG A 53 -37.34 13.84 5.32
CA ARG A 53 -37.99 12.53 5.14
C ARG A 53 -38.03 12.08 3.68
N PHE A 54 -38.15 13.02 2.75
CA PHE A 54 -38.14 12.74 1.31
C PHE A 54 -36.75 12.87 0.68
N GLY A 55 -35.69 12.89 1.49
CA GLY A 55 -34.30 12.92 1.02
C GLY A 55 -33.86 14.26 0.45
N ILE A 56 -34.59 15.34 0.73
CA ILE A 56 -34.21 16.68 0.33
C ILE A 56 -33.10 17.16 1.26
N ASN A 57 -31.97 17.56 0.67
CA ASN A 57 -30.80 17.96 1.44
C ASN A 57 -30.95 19.39 1.98
N MET A 58 -31.20 19.51 3.28
CA MET A 58 -31.37 20.79 3.96
C MET A 58 -30.13 21.67 3.89
N SER A 59 -28.92 21.10 3.89
CA SER A 59 -27.69 21.88 3.77
C SER A 59 -27.57 22.67 2.47
N LEU A 60 -28.28 22.24 1.41
CA LEU A 60 -28.34 23.00 0.15
C LEU A 60 -29.39 24.12 0.19
N ILE A 61 -30.39 24.01 1.06
CA ILE A 61 -31.45 25.01 1.25
C ILE A 61 -30.95 26.11 2.19
N ASP A 62 -30.22 25.72 3.23
CA ASP A 62 -29.63 26.60 4.25
C ASP A 62 -28.39 27.37 3.75
N GLN A 63 -28.06 27.26 2.45
CA GLN A 63 -26.97 27.96 1.82
C GLN A 63 -27.49 28.91 0.74
N PRO A 64 -27.01 30.17 0.70
CA PRO A 64 -27.30 31.08 -0.39
C PRO A 64 -26.75 30.54 -1.73
N ILE A 65 -27.54 30.66 -2.80
CA ILE A 65 -27.06 30.34 -4.17
C ILE A 65 -26.09 31.44 -4.66
N PRO A 66 -25.24 31.17 -5.66
CA PRO A 66 -24.27 32.15 -6.16
C PRO A 66 -24.86 33.50 -6.54
N GLU A 67 -26.06 33.52 -7.12
CA GLU A 67 -26.78 34.74 -7.50
C GLU A 67 -27.25 35.53 -6.27
N GLN A 68 -27.65 34.84 -5.19
CA GLN A 68 -28.01 35.47 -3.92
C GLN A 68 -26.77 36.04 -3.24
N LEU A 69 -25.64 35.31 -3.23
CA LEU A 69 -24.37 35.80 -2.68
C LEU A 69 -23.89 37.09 -3.36
N GLY A 70 -24.09 37.22 -4.67
CA GLY A 70 -23.76 38.44 -5.42
C GLY A 70 -24.67 39.62 -5.11
N ALA A 71 -25.90 39.36 -4.64
CA ALA A 71 -26.88 40.38 -4.27
C ALA A 71 -26.83 40.75 -2.78
N MET A 72 -26.31 39.86 -1.92
CA MET A 72 -26.10 40.12 -0.50
C MET A 72 -25.01 41.18 -0.31
N THR A 73 -25.38 42.35 0.19
CA THR A 73 -24.42 43.38 0.58
C THR A 73 -23.82 43.14 1.96
N CYS A 74 -24.51 42.39 2.83
CA CYS A 74 -24.12 42.08 4.20
C CYS A 74 -24.31 40.59 4.53
N PHE A 75 -23.44 40.02 5.35
CA PHE A 75 -23.51 38.60 5.76
C PHE A 75 -24.69 38.32 6.71
N GLU A 76 -25.21 39.36 7.36
CA GLU A 76 -26.36 39.32 8.29
C GLU A 76 -27.69 38.97 7.58
N ASP A 77 -27.76 39.07 6.25
CA ASP A 77 -28.94 38.71 5.46
C ASP A 77 -29.10 37.18 5.28
N SER A 78 -28.17 36.38 5.81
CA SER A 78 -28.14 34.92 5.58
C SER A 78 -29.40 34.22 6.14
N ASP A 79 -29.91 34.64 7.29
CA ASP A 79 -31.09 34.00 7.91
C ASP A 79 -32.36 34.22 7.09
N VAL A 80 -32.51 35.42 6.53
CA VAL A 80 -33.63 35.76 5.64
C VAL A 80 -33.56 34.96 4.34
N ILE A 81 -32.36 34.75 3.80
CA ILE A 81 -32.18 33.96 2.58
C ILE A 81 -32.47 32.48 2.82
N ASN A 82 -32.02 31.92 3.94
CA ASN A 82 -32.33 30.54 4.31
C ASN A 82 -33.84 30.31 4.41
N LEU A 83 -34.54 31.28 5.00
CA LEU A 83 -35.99 31.26 5.12
C LEU A 83 -36.71 31.38 3.76
N ILE A 84 -36.22 32.25 2.87
CA ILE A 84 -36.73 32.38 1.49
C ILE A 84 -36.51 31.07 0.72
N ASN A 85 -35.33 30.46 0.83
CA ASN A 85 -35.01 29.21 0.16
C ASN A 85 -35.92 28.07 0.65
N LEU A 86 -36.11 27.96 1.97
CA LEU A 86 -37.06 27.01 2.56
C LEU A 86 -38.48 27.23 2.03
N TYR A 87 -38.95 28.48 2.03
CA TYR A 87 -40.26 28.85 1.49
C TYR A 87 -40.42 28.42 0.04
N VAL A 88 -39.46 28.72 -0.83
CA VAL A 88 -39.53 28.41 -2.27
C VAL A 88 -39.64 26.91 -2.49
N VAL A 89 -38.81 26.11 -1.82
CA VAL A 89 -38.83 24.65 -1.95
C VAL A 89 -40.16 24.07 -1.45
N VAL A 90 -40.62 24.53 -0.28
CA VAL A 90 -41.86 24.06 0.32
C VAL A 90 -43.06 24.46 -0.54
N ALA A 91 -43.12 25.69 -1.04
CA ALA A 91 -44.19 26.17 -1.91
C ALA A 91 -44.33 25.33 -3.19
N GLN A 92 -43.21 24.98 -3.82
CA GLN A 92 -43.20 24.12 -5.01
C GLN A 92 -43.76 22.73 -4.72
N ILE A 93 -43.40 22.14 -3.58
CA ILE A 93 -43.91 20.83 -3.16
C ILE A 93 -45.39 20.93 -2.80
N PHE A 94 -45.78 21.98 -2.08
CA PHE A 94 -47.15 22.20 -1.62
C PHE A 94 -48.11 22.32 -2.81
N ASP A 95 -47.71 22.99 -3.88
CA ASP A 95 -48.46 23.04 -5.12
C ASP A 95 -48.72 21.65 -5.73
N LYS A 96 -47.76 20.72 -5.60
CA LYS A 96 -47.91 19.33 -6.06
C LYS A 96 -48.78 18.46 -5.15
N ILE A 97 -48.94 18.85 -3.89
CA ILE A 97 -49.78 18.13 -2.92
C ILE A 97 -51.10 18.87 -2.63
N PHE A 98 -51.55 19.71 -3.56
CA PHE A 98 -52.83 20.45 -3.52
C PHE A 98 -52.96 21.43 -2.35
N LEU A 99 -51.83 21.88 -1.79
CA LEU A 99 -51.75 22.98 -0.85
C LEU A 99 -51.37 24.25 -1.61
N HIS A 100 -52.35 24.87 -2.26
CA HIS A 100 -52.15 26.16 -2.91
C HIS A 100 -52.12 27.31 -1.90
N ASP A 101 -51.57 28.43 -2.34
CA ASP A 101 -51.48 29.69 -1.58
C ASP A 101 -50.53 29.70 -0.38
N PHE A 102 -49.56 28.78 -0.28
CA PHE A 102 -48.54 28.84 0.77
C PHE A 102 -47.74 30.15 0.68
N CYS A 103 -47.61 30.85 1.81
CA CYS A 103 -46.97 32.16 1.90
C CYS A 103 -45.85 32.15 2.93
N LEU A 104 -44.89 33.08 2.81
CA LEU A 104 -43.80 33.24 3.78
C LEU A 104 -44.31 33.47 5.21
N THR A 105 -45.43 34.18 5.37
CA THR A 105 -46.08 34.42 6.66
C THR A 105 -46.60 33.14 7.33
N ASP A 106 -46.80 32.07 6.57
CA ASP A 106 -47.17 30.78 7.16
C ASP A 106 -46.01 30.16 7.93
N ILE A 107 -44.77 30.63 7.71
CA ILE A 107 -43.58 30.25 8.45
C ILE A 107 -43.31 31.26 9.57
N THR A 108 -43.21 32.55 9.25
CA THR A 108 -42.80 33.60 10.22
C THR A 108 -43.90 34.02 11.19
N SER A 109 -45.18 33.83 10.84
CA SER A 109 -46.32 34.26 11.68
C SER A 109 -47.51 33.31 11.48
N PRO A 110 -47.37 32.03 11.86
CA PRO A 110 -48.32 30.99 11.52
C PRO A 110 -49.69 31.21 12.17
N GLY A 111 -50.74 31.22 11.36
CA GLY A 111 -52.12 31.23 11.87
C GLY A 111 -52.55 29.83 12.33
N GLN A 112 -53.04 29.69 13.57
CA GLN A 112 -53.42 28.41 14.19
C GLN A 112 -54.27 27.49 13.29
N LYS A 113 -55.38 28.03 12.74
CA LYS A 113 -56.29 27.26 11.87
C LYS A 113 -55.63 26.85 10.55
N ARG A 114 -54.79 27.74 10.01
CA ARG A 114 -54.13 27.57 8.72
C ARG A 114 -53.00 26.54 8.81
N LEU A 115 -52.17 26.63 9.84
CA LEU A 115 -51.15 25.64 10.13
C LEU A 115 -51.76 24.27 10.37
N ARG A 116 -52.83 24.16 11.18
CA ARG A 116 -53.52 22.88 11.40
C ARG A 116 -53.99 22.23 10.09
N LYS A 117 -54.51 23.03 9.16
CA LYS A 117 -54.89 22.55 7.82
C LYS A 117 -53.65 22.04 7.07
N GLN A 118 -52.59 22.83 7.00
CA GLN A 118 -51.34 22.44 6.31
C GLN A 118 -50.72 21.17 6.92
N ALA A 119 -50.60 21.11 8.24
CA ALA A 119 -50.06 19.98 8.99
C ALA A 119 -50.86 18.68 8.74
N LYS A 120 -52.19 18.77 8.65
CA LYS A 120 -53.04 17.64 8.27
C LYS A 120 -52.75 17.13 6.86
N PHE A 121 -52.57 18.04 5.89
CA PHE A 121 -52.24 17.64 4.52
C PHE A 121 -50.84 17.02 4.44
N LEU A 122 -49.87 17.58 5.16
CA LEU A 122 -48.52 17.03 5.28
C LEU A 122 -48.54 15.61 5.84
N SER A 123 -49.19 15.39 6.99
CA SER A 123 -49.24 14.07 7.62
C SER A 123 -49.95 13.05 6.73
N ASN A 124 -51.07 13.42 6.11
CA ASN A 124 -51.78 12.55 5.18
C ASN A 124 -50.92 12.17 3.96
N PHE A 125 -50.18 13.13 3.40
CA PHE A 125 -49.28 12.85 2.29
C PHE A 125 -48.14 11.90 2.70
N VAL A 126 -47.55 12.12 3.87
CA VAL A 126 -46.51 11.24 4.41
C VAL A 126 -47.05 9.81 4.61
N LEU A 127 -48.20 9.67 5.25
CA LEU A 127 -48.83 8.36 5.48
C LEU A 127 -49.17 7.66 4.16
N TYR A 128 -49.71 8.40 3.18
CA TYR A 128 -49.94 7.89 1.84
C TYR A 128 -48.65 7.42 1.17
N ALA A 129 -47.58 8.23 1.22
CA ALA A 129 -46.29 7.88 0.65
C ALA A 129 -45.68 6.64 1.32
N MET A 130 -45.81 6.51 2.65
CA MET A 130 -45.36 5.32 3.38
C MET A 130 -46.12 4.06 2.95
N HIS A 131 -47.44 4.14 2.82
CA HIS A 131 -48.24 3.03 2.32
C HIS A 131 -47.84 2.67 0.88
N LYS A 132 -47.73 3.67 0.00
CA LYS A 132 -47.32 3.46 -1.39
C LYS A 132 -45.90 2.93 -1.53
N LYS A 133 -44.98 3.27 -0.63
CA LYS A 133 -43.60 2.76 -0.64
C LYS A 133 -43.57 1.22 -0.63
N SER A 134 -44.47 0.59 0.11
CA SER A 134 -44.58 -0.88 0.16
C SER A 134 -44.86 -1.52 -1.20
N GLU A 135 -45.57 -0.83 -2.10
CA GLU A 135 -45.87 -1.31 -3.45
C GLU A 135 -44.61 -1.33 -4.35
N TYR A 136 -43.54 -0.63 -3.93
CA TYR A 136 -42.27 -0.56 -4.64
C TYR A 136 -41.16 -1.41 -4.02
N ASN A 137 -41.42 -2.12 -2.92
CA ASN A 137 -40.40 -2.92 -2.22
C ASN A 137 -39.74 -3.93 -3.17
N ASP A 138 -40.52 -4.68 -3.95
CA ASP A 138 -39.98 -5.67 -4.91
C ASP A 138 -39.01 -5.04 -5.91
N ARG A 139 -39.32 -3.83 -6.42
CA ARG A 139 -38.43 -3.10 -7.34
C ARG A 139 -37.18 -2.60 -6.63
N MET A 140 -37.31 -2.18 -5.38
CA MET A 140 -36.18 -1.75 -4.56
C MET A 140 -35.23 -2.92 -4.28
N ASP A 141 -35.76 -4.10 -3.96
CA ASP A 141 -35.00 -5.32 -3.73
C ASP A 141 -34.29 -5.79 -5.00
N GLN A 142 -34.94 -5.65 -6.16
CA GLN A 142 -34.29 -5.87 -7.46
C GLN A 142 -33.13 -4.91 -7.69
N ILE A 143 -33.29 -3.61 -7.42
CA ILE A 143 -32.21 -2.61 -7.54
C ILE A 143 -31.05 -2.96 -6.61
N GLN A 144 -31.32 -3.34 -5.36
CA GLN A 144 -30.29 -3.75 -4.41
C GLN A 144 -29.56 -5.01 -4.87
N THR A 145 -30.29 -6.00 -5.37
CA THR A 145 -29.71 -7.24 -5.91
C THR A 145 -28.81 -6.96 -7.10
N ILE A 146 -29.27 -6.14 -8.06
CA ILE A 146 -28.48 -5.75 -9.23
C ILE A 146 -27.23 -4.96 -8.79
N SER A 147 -27.37 -4.06 -7.82
CA SER A 147 -26.25 -3.29 -7.28
C SER A 147 -25.19 -4.19 -6.65
N LYS A 148 -25.61 -5.23 -5.92
CA LYS A 148 -24.71 -6.22 -5.34
C LYS A 148 -23.98 -7.02 -6.42
N VAL A 149 -24.71 -7.52 -7.43
CA VAL A 149 -24.12 -8.24 -8.57
C VAL A 149 -23.11 -7.37 -9.32
N LEU A 150 -23.41 -6.07 -9.47
CA LEU A 150 -22.49 -5.13 -10.10
C LEU A 150 -21.18 -4.98 -9.32
N GLU A 151 -21.24 -4.87 -7.99
CA GLU A 151 -20.03 -4.82 -7.16
C GLU A 151 -19.24 -6.13 -7.20
N ASP A 152 -19.90 -7.29 -7.12
CA ASP A 152 -19.25 -8.60 -7.25
C ASP A 152 -18.54 -8.73 -8.61
N LEU A 153 -19.14 -8.20 -9.69
CA LEU A 153 -18.53 -8.19 -11.02
C LEU A 153 -17.33 -7.23 -11.11
N LYS A 154 -17.37 -6.07 -10.43
CA LYS A 154 -16.22 -5.17 -10.36
C LYS A 154 -15.06 -5.81 -9.62
N GLU A 155 -15.32 -6.46 -8.48
CA GLU A 155 -14.29 -7.17 -7.72
C GLU A 155 -13.69 -8.30 -8.55
N ARG A 156 -14.52 -9.11 -9.20
CA ARG A 156 -14.06 -10.18 -10.09
C ARG A 156 -13.23 -9.65 -11.26
N LYS A 157 -13.60 -8.51 -11.85
CA LYS A 157 -12.81 -7.86 -12.92
C LYS A 157 -11.42 -7.49 -12.42
N THR A 158 -11.33 -6.89 -11.23
CA THR A 158 -10.04 -6.53 -10.61
C THR A 158 -9.17 -7.77 -10.40
N TYR A 159 -9.73 -8.82 -9.78
CA TYR A 159 -9.03 -10.08 -9.56
C TYR A 159 -8.50 -10.72 -10.85
N VAL A 160 -9.33 -10.76 -11.90
CA VAL A 160 -8.92 -11.31 -13.20
C VAL A 160 -7.81 -10.45 -13.83
N SER A 161 -7.90 -9.13 -13.72
CA SER A 161 -6.87 -8.22 -14.24
C SER A 161 -5.52 -8.42 -13.56
N GLU A 162 -5.52 -8.56 -12.23
CA GLU A 162 -4.30 -8.86 -11.45
C GLU A 162 -3.71 -10.21 -11.83
N SER A 163 -4.55 -11.25 -11.98
CA SER A 163 -4.12 -12.58 -12.42
C SER A 163 -3.47 -12.55 -13.81
N ILE A 164 -4.06 -11.80 -14.75
CA ILE A 164 -3.48 -11.62 -16.09
C ILE A 164 -2.13 -10.92 -15.99
N ASN A 165 -2.03 -9.84 -15.21
CA ASN A 165 -0.77 -9.11 -15.06
C ASN A 165 0.34 -9.99 -14.44
N ALA A 166 0.02 -10.78 -13.41
CA ALA A 166 0.95 -11.73 -12.81
C ALA A 166 1.46 -12.76 -13.83
N LYS A 167 0.57 -13.28 -14.69
CA LYS A 167 0.97 -14.21 -15.77
C LYS A 167 1.86 -13.54 -16.82
N VAL A 168 1.59 -12.28 -17.17
CA VAL A 168 2.41 -11.50 -18.11
C VAL A 168 3.82 -11.28 -17.54
N ILE A 169 3.93 -10.85 -16.28
CA ILE A 169 5.22 -10.66 -15.61
C ILE A 169 6.00 -11.99 -15.54
N HIS A 170 5.34 -13.08 -15.16
CA HIS A 170 5.96 -14.39 -15.12
C HIS A 170 6.49 -14.82 -16.50
N LYS A 171 5.71 -14.61 -17.56
CA LYS A 171 6.14 -14.92 -18.93
C LYS A 171 7.32 -14.06 -19.38
N ALA A 172 7.33 -12.77 -19.03
CA ALA A 172 8.45 -11.88 -19.32
C ALA A 172 9.74 -12.34 -18.63
N ASN A 173 9.66 -12.75 -17.35
CA ASN A 173 10.79 -13.29 -16.61
C ASN A 173 11.32 -14.59 -17.24
N GLN A 174 10.42 -15.48 -17.66
CA GLN A 174 10.82 -16.71 -18.36
C GLN A 174 11.51 -16.43 -19.70
N LEU A 175 11.02 -15.45 -20.46
CA LEU A 175 11.65 -15.03 -21.72
C LEU A 175 13.05 -14.46 -21.49
N SER A 176 13.22 -13.58 -20.50
CA SER A 176 14.53 -13.02 -20.15
C SER A 176 15.52 -14.11 -19.72
N MET A 177 15.06 -15.10 -18.95
CA MET A 177 15.91 -16.22 -18.54
C MET A 177 16.28 -17.11 -19.73
N LYS A 178 15.37 -17.30 -20.68
CA LYS A 178 15.64 -18.02 -21.93
C LYS A 178 16.70 -17.29 -22.77
N GLU A 179 16.58 -15.98 -22.95
CA GLU A 179 17.56 -15.17 -23.69
C GLU A 179 18.97 -15.29 -23.06
N LYS A 180 19.05 -15.19 -21.73
CA LYS A 180 20.32 -15.37 -21.01
C LYS A 180 20.94 -16.74 -21.26
N LEU A 181 20.15 -17.80 -21.21
CA LEU A 181 20.63 -19.16 -21.50
C LEU A 181 21.06 -19.33 -22.96
N GLU A 182 20.37 -18.71 -23.91
CA GLU A 182 20.77 -18.72 -25.33
C GLU A 182 22.13 -18.02 -25.53
N ASP A 183 22.37 -16.91 -24.83
CA ASP A 183 23.65 -16.21 -24.88
C ASP A 183 24.79 -17.02 -24.21
N ASP A 184 24.52 -17.66 -23.08
CA ASP A 184 25.47 -18.57 -22.41
C ASP A 184 25.85 -19.75 -23.32
N ILE A 185 24.86 -20.32 -24.03
CA ILE A 185 25.09 -21.41 -25.01
C ILE A 185 25.99 -20.92 -26.15
N LYS A 186 25.70 -19.76 -26.75
CA LYS A 186 26.53 -19.20 -27.83
C LYS A 186 27.96 -18.93 -27.36
N HIS A 187 28.11 -18.42 -26.14
CA HIS A 187 29.41 -18.17 -25.55
C HIS A 187 30.21 -19.48 -25.38
N MET A 188 29.59 -20.53 -24.85
CA MET A 188 30.22 -21.84 -24.70
C MET A 188 30.59 -22.46 -26.05
N GLN A 189 29.72 -22.36 -27.06
CA GLN A 189 30.02 -22.83 -28.42
C GLN A 189 31.27 -22.15 -28.98
N SER A 190 31.40 -20.83 -28.84
CA SER A 190 32.60 -20.08 -29.25
C SER A 190 33.86 -20.50 -28.49
N ILE A 191 33.77 -20.83 -27.20
CA ILE A 191 34.90 -21.41 -26.45
C ILE A 191 35.29 -22.76 -27.01
N THR A 192 34.32 -23.65 -27.25
CA THR A 192 34.55 -24.98 -27.82
C THR A 192 35.22 -24.88 -29.19
N GLU A 193 34.76 -24.00 -30.08
CA GLU A 193 35.39 -23.76 -31.37
C GLU A 193 36.87 -23.33 -31.25
N LYS A 194 37.17 -22.43 -30.31
CA LYS A 194 38.55 -22.01 -30.02
C LYS A 194 39.41 -23.15 -29.48
N LEU A 195 38.86 -23.98 -28.61
CA LEU A 195 39.56 -25.15 -28.06
C LEU A 195 39.85 -26.18 -29.14
N ASN A 196 38.86 -26.52 -29.98
CA ASN A 196 39.03 -27.45 -31.10
C ASN A 196 40.11 -26.96 -32.09
N LYS A 197 40.17 -25.64 -32.35
CA LYS A 197 41.23 -25.07 -33.19
C LYS A 197 42.62 -25.28 -32.56
N LYS A 198 42.77 -25.02 -31.27
CA LYS A 198 44.03 -25.26 -30.55
C LYS A 198 44.41 -26.74 -30.51
N GLU A 199 43.44 -27.64 -30.33
CA GLU A 199 43.67 -29.08 -30.38
C GLU A 199 44.23 -29.50 -31.74
N MET A 200 43.65 -28.99 -32.83
CA MET A 200 44.18 -29.23 -34.18
C MET A 200 45.61 -28.69 -34.36
N GLU A 201 45.91 -27.50 -33.84
CA GLU A 201 47.27 -26.93 -33.85
C GLU A 201 48.26 -27.80 -33.06
N PHE A 202 47.86 -28.33 -31.90
CA PHE A 202 48.69 -29.25 -31.12
C PHE A 202 48.92 -30.59 -31.82
N GLU A 203 47.91 -31.16 -32.49
CA GLU A 203 48.08 -32.42 -33.22
C GLU A 203 49.06 -32.27 -34.40
N ILE A 204 49.04 -31.11 -35.08
CA ILE A 204 50.04 -30.76 -36.11
C ILE A 204 51.44 -30.69 -35.50
N MET A 205 51.61 -29.93 -34.40
CA MET A 205 52.90 -29.79 -33.72
C MET A 205 53.46 -31.14 -33.26
N LYS A 206 52.59 -32.00 -32.70
CA LYS A 206 52.95 -33.36 -32.29
C LYS A 206 53.42 -34.20 -33.47
N SER A 207 52.71 -34.16 -34.60
CA SER A 207 53.15 -34.87 -35.82
C SER A 207 54.51 -34.40 -36.32
N ASP A 208 54.81 -33.10 -36.22
CA ASP A 208 56.09 -32.55 -36.64
C ASP A 208 57.23 -32.95 -35.70
N ILE A 209 57.00 -32.93 -34.38
CA ILE A 209 57.93 -33.45 -33.38
C ILE A 209 58.19 -34.94 -33.60
N ASP A 210 57.17 -35.74 -33.88
CA ASP A 210 57.32 -37.18 -34.14
C ASP A 210 58.18 -37.44 -35.39
N LYS A 211 57.99 -36.66 -36.46
CA LYS A 211 58.85 -36.72 -37.66
C LYS A 211 60.29 -36.33 -37.35
N GLU A 212 60.51 -35.28 -36.56
CA GLU A 212 61.83 -34.82 -36.18
C GLU A 212 62.55 -35.84 -35.27
N ASN A 213 61.82 -36.43 -34.32
CA ASN A 213 62.31 -37.50 -33.47
C ASN A 213 62.67 -38.75 -34.29
N GLN A 214 61.87 -39.11 -35.29
CA GLN A 214 62.19 -40.21 -36.20
C GLN A 214 63.48 -39.94 -36.98
N LYS A 215 63.65 -38.73 -37.54
CA LYS A 215 64.91 -38.31 -38.19
C LYS A 215 66.10 -38.38 -37.22
N ALA A 216 65.93 -37.92 -35.99
CA ALA A 216 66.97 -37.96 -34.97
C ALA A 216 67.34 -39.40 -34.58
N LYS A 217 66.36 -40.30 -34.47
CA LYS A 217 66.59 -41.74 -34.24
C LYS A 217 67.36 -42.39 -35.38
N GLU A 218 67.01 -42.09 -36.63
CA GLU A 218 67.73 -42.57 -37.82
C GLU A 218 69.18 -42.06 -37.82
N LEU A 219 69.38 -40.76 -37.54
CA LEU A 219 70.69 -40.15 -37.46
C LEU A 219 71.52 -40.76 -36.32
N CYS A 220 70.93 -40.94 -35.13
CA CYS A 220 71.58 -41.58 -34.00
C CYS A 220 71.92 -43.05 -34.28
N GLY A 221 71.03 -43.79 -34.96
CA GLY A 221 71.31 -45.15 -35.44
C GLY A 221 72.49 -45.19 -36.42
N SER A 222 72.58 -44.22 -37.33
CA SER A 222 73.71 -44.07 -38.25
C SER A 222 75.01 -43.72 -37.52
N VAL A 223 74.96 -42.81 -36.54
CA VAL A 223 76.13 -42.44 -35.74
C VAL A 223 76.58 -43.61 -34.87
N LYS A 224 75.65 -44.34 -34.24
CA LYS A 224 75.94 -45.51 -33.40
C LYS A 224 76.58 -46.64 -34.22
N THR A 225 76.12 -46.89 -35.44
CA THR A 225 76.75 -47.87 -36.33
C THR A 225 78.14 -47.42 -36.79
N THR A 226 78.32 -46.12 -37.06
CA THR A 226 79.63 -45.55 -37.41
C THR A 226 80.61 -45.59 -36.24
N ALA A 227 80.14 -45.23 -35.04
CA ALA A 227 80.89 -45.33 -33.79
C ALA A 227 81.21 -46.79 -33.44
N GLY A 228 80.31 -47.73 -33.68
CA GLY A 228 80.59 -49.16 -33.52
C GLY A 228 81.68 -49.68 -34.47
N LYS A 229 81.73 -49.17 -35.71
CA LYS A 229 82.80 -49.46 -36.68
C LYS A 229 84.13 -48.84 -36.24
N LEU A 230 84.12 -47.58 -35.83
CA LEU A 230 85.28 -46.89 -35.26
C LEU A 230 85.77 -47.55 -33.99
N SER A 231 84.88 -48.01 -33.11
CA SER A 231 85.23 -48.73 -31.89
C SER A 231 85.85 -50.08 -32.18
N LYS A 232 85.42 -50.80 -33.24
CA LYS A 232 86.10 -52.01 -33.69
C LYS A 232 87.51 -51.71 -34.23
N MET A 233 87.68 -50.64 -35.01
CA MET A 233 89.00 -50.17 -35.45
C MET A 233 89.88 -49.70 -34.28
N ILE A 234 89.30 -49.04 -33.28
CA ILE A 234 90.00 -48.62 -32.06
C ILE A 234 90.39 -49.85 -31.23
N ILE A 235 89.55 -50.88 -31.13
CA ILE A 235 89.90 -52.14 -30.43
C ILE A 235 91.01 -52.90 -31.18
N GLU A 236 91.00 -52.88 -32.52
CA GLU A 236 92.11 -53.42 -33.33
C GLU A 236 93.42 -52.63 -33.08
N VAL A 237 93.36 -51.29 -33.05
CA VAL A 237 94.53 -50.42 -32.79
C VAL A 237 94.99 -50.45 -31.31
N GLN A 238 94.07 -50.64 -30.36
CA GLN A 238 94.37 -50.78 -28.93
C GLN A 238 94.88 -52.17 -28.56
N SER A 239 94.78 -53.16 -29.46
CA SER A 239 95.41 -54.48 -29.30
C SER A 239 96.91 -54.48 -29.62
N GLU A 240 97.45 -53.38 -30.17
CA GLU A 240 98.85 -53.25 -30.59
C GLU A 240 99.71 -52.32 -29.72
N VAL A 241 99.16 -51.71 -28.65
CA VAL A 241 99.93 -50.84 -27.76
C VAL A 241 99.53 -51.04 -26.30
N VAL A 242 100.46 -51.56 -25.50
CA VAL A 242 100.37 -51.57 -24.04
C VAL A 242 101.26 -50.46 -23.48
N HIS A 243 100.67 -49.44 -22.86
CA HIS A 243 100.87 -49.11 -21.44
C HIS A 243 100.12 -47.85 -21.02
N SER A 244 99.59 -47.94 -19.81
CA SER A 244 98.90 -46.90 -19.04
C SER A 244 99.72 -45.63 -18.83
N PRO A 245 99.05 -44.49 -18.54
CA PRO A 245 99.51 -43.68 -17.43
C PRO A 245 98.37 -43.43 -16.44
N LYS A 246 98.47 -44.10 -15.30
CA LYS A 246 97.64 -43.99 -14.08
C LYS A 246 97.69 -42.62 -13.37
N GLU A 247 98.17 -41.57 -14.04
CA GLU A 247 98.33 -40.24 -13.44
C GLU A 247 97.27 -39.22 -13.88
N TYR A 248 96.58 -39.45 -15.00
CA TYR A 248 95.48 -38.59 -15.47
C TYR A 248 94.10 -39.06 -14.99
N GLN A 249 93.93 -40.34 -14.64
CA GLN A 249 92.67 -40.89 -14.15
C GLN A 249 92.26 -40.28 -12.80
N SER A 250 93.21 -40.14 -11.87
CA SER A 250 92.93 -39.50 -10.57
C SER A 250 92.64 -38.00 -10.67
N ARG A 251 93.12 -37.31 -11.70
CA ARG A 251 92.82 -35.88 -11.92
C ARG A 251 91.50 -35.67 -12.66
N LEU A 252 91.11 -36.62 -13.51
CA LEU A 252 89.80 -36.66 -14.14
C LEU A 252 88.71 -37.00 -13.11
N ASP A 253 88.94 -38.02 -12.27
CA ASP A 253 88.02 -38.43 -11.21
C ASP A 253 87.81 -37.31 -10.16
N GLU A 254 88.84 -36.52 -9.85
CA GLU A 254 88.76 -35.33 -8.98
C GLU A 254 87.91 -34.20 -9.61
N ILE A 255 88.12 -33.90 -10.89
CA ILE A 255 87.38 -32.86 -11.63
C ILE A 255 85.91 -33.28 -11.84
N GLU A 256 85.67 -34.56 -12.11
CA GLU A 256 84.33 -35.10 -12.32
C GLU A 256 83.53 -35.15 -11.00
N LYS A 257 84.20 -35.43 -9.87
CA LYS A 257 83.60 -35.27 -8.53
C LYS A 257 83.27 -33.82 -8.20
N GLN A 258 84.17 -32.87 -8.51
CA GLN A 258 83.94 -31.44 -8.30
C GLN A 258 82.81 -30.90 -9.19
N HIS A 259 82.71 -31.37 -10.44
CA HIS A 259 81.61 -31.01 -11.33
C HIS A 259 80.27 -31.54 -10.80
N LYS A 260 80.21 -32.82 -10.38
CA LYS A 260 79.00 -33.41 -9.80
C LYS A 260 78.54 -32.68 -8.54
N LEU A 261 79.47 -32.35 -7.64
CA LEU A 261 79.18 -31.57 -6.43
C LEU A 261 78.64 -30.17 -6.75
N LYS A 262 79.24 -29.47 -7.73
CA LYS A 262 78.77 -28.16 -8.19
C LYS A 262 77.41 -28.21 -8.88
N GLU A 263 77.12 -29.30 -9.58
CA GLU A 263 75.85 -29.52 -10.29
C GLU A 263 74.73 -29.88 -9.30
N GLU A 264 75.04 -30.67 -8.26
CA GLU A 264 74.17 -30.94 -7.11
C GLU A 264 73.92 -29.67 -6.28
N GLU A 265 74.94 -28.84 -6.01
CA GLU A 265 74.78 -27.51 -5.37
C GLU A 265 73.91 -26.57 -6.21
N ARG A 266 74.08 -26.58 -7.54
CA ARG A 266 73.25 -25.76 -8.43
C ARG A 266 71.80 -26.25 -8.44
N SER A 267 71.58 -27.56 -8.45
CA SER A 267 70.24 -28.15 -8.40
C SER A 267 69.53 -27.84 -7.08
N THR A 268 70.23 -28.00 -5.95
CA THR A 268 69.68 -27.66 -4.61
C THR A 268 69.41 -26.16 -4.47
N MET A 269 70.29 -25.30 -5.01
CA MET A 269 70.05 -23.85 -5.03
C MET A 269 68.81 -23.50 -5.88
N GLN A 270 68.62 -24.19 -7.02
CA GLN A 270 67.52 -23.93 -7.92
C GLN A 270 66.18 -24.45 -7.36
N GLU A 271 66.19 -25.59 -6.68
CA GLU A 271 65.06 -26.09 -5.88
C GLU A 271 64.71 -25.13 -4.74
N ALA A 272 65.70 -24.63 -4.00
CA ALA A 272 65.47 -23.64 -2.95
C ALA A 272 64.91 -22.31 -3.50
N ILE A 273 65.33 -21.88 -4.69
CA ILE A 273 64.74 -20.71 -5.38
C ILE A 273 63.29 -21.00 -5.78
N GLN A 274 62.99 -22.20 -6.29
CA GLN A 274 61.65 -22.61 -6.69
C GLN A 274 60.70 -22.65 -5.48
N GLU A 275 61.13 -23.25 -4.36
CA GLU A 275 60.39 -23.29 -3.10
C GLU A 275 60.15 -21.89 -2.54
N LYS A 276 61.16 -21.01 -2.61
CA LYS A 276 61.03 -19.62 -2.16
C LYS A 276 60.04 -18.84 -3.03
N LYS A 277 60.02 -19.10 -4.34
CA LYS A 277 59.06 -18.51 -5.29
C LYS A 277 57.63 -18.99 -5.04
N GLN A 278 57.47 -20.28 -4.73
CA GLN A 278 56.19 -20.87 -4.36
C GLN A 278 55.68 -20.36 -3.01
N SER A 279 56.59 -20.15 -2.05
CA SER A 279 56.30 -19.51 -0.76
C SER A 279 55.86 -18.05 -0.93
N ILE A 280 56.52 -17.27 -1.79
CA ILE A 280 56.12 -15.89 -2.11
C ILE A 280 54.70 -15.86 -2.68
N LYS A 281 54.38 -16.78 -3.61
CA LYS A 281 53.04 -16.87 -4.21
C LYS A 281 51.96 -17.20 -3.17
N GLN A 282 52.24 -18.11 -2.25
CA GLN A 282 51.33 -18.41 -1.12
C GLN A 282 51.16 -17.23 -0.17
N ILE A 283 52.21 -16.43 0.04
CA ILE A 283 52.13 -15.20 0.84
C ILE A 283 51.27 -14.15 0.14
N GLU A 284 51.43 -13.94 -1.17
CA GLU A 284 50.58 -13.02 -1.96
C GLU A 284 49.10 -13.43 -1.94
N GLU A 285 48.80 -14.73 -2.07
CA GLU A 285 47.42 -15.24 -1.97
C GLU A 285 46.82 -14.96 -0.58
N LYS A 286 47.59 -15.19 0.49
CA LYS A 286 47.18 -14.85 1.86
C LYS A 286 47.00 -13.35 2.05
N LEU A 287 47.86 -12.53 1.46
CA LEU A 287 47.78 -11.07 1.57
C LEU A 287 46.53 -10.52 0.86
N ASN A 288 46.23 -11.04 -0.34
CA ASN A 288 45.00 -10.71 -1.07
C ASN A 288 43.74 -11.15 -0.31
N PHE A 289 43.78 -12.30 0.36
CA PHE A 289 42.68 -12.75 1.21
C PHE A 289 42.48 -11.83 2.42
N VAL A 290 43.55 -11.40 3.08
CA VAL A 290 43.50 -10.44 4.19
C VAL A 290 42.96 -9.07 3.72
N GLN A 291 43.39 -8.60 2.55
CA GLN A 291 42.87 -7.35 1.97
C GLN A 291 41.37 -7.44 1.70
N LYS A 292 40.90 -8.56 1.12
CA LYS A 292 39.48 -8.78 0.86
C LYS A 292 38.64 -8.81 2.15
N ILE A 293 39.15 -9.48 3.19
CA ILE A 293 38.52 -9.47 4.51
C ILE A 293 38.48 -8.05 5.10
N SER A 294 39.55 -7.27 4.95
CA SER A 294 39.59 -5.88 5.41
C SER A 294 38.55 -5.01 4.70
N ASP A 295 38.38 -5.20 3.40
CA ASP A 295 37.37 -4.48 2.61
C ASP A 295 35.94 -4.89 3.05
N ASP A 296 35.71 -6.18 3.31
CA ASP A 296 34.44 -6.69 3.85
C ASP A 296 34.14 -6.10 5.24
N PHE A 297 35.16 -5.92 6.10
CA PHE A 297 35.01 -5.25 7.41
C PHE A 297 34.68 -3.76 7.28
N HIS A 298 35.20 -3.07 6.27
CA HIS A 298 34.82 -1.68 5.99
C HIS A 298 33.35 -1.57 5.58
N ILE A 299 32.88 -2.46 4.69
CA ILE A 299 31.47 -2.54 4.29
C ILE A 299 30.59 -2.82 5.52
N LEU A 300 31.01 -3.74 6.39
CA LEU A 300 30.28 -4.05 7.62
C LEU A 300 30.21 -2.86 8.59
N ALA A 301 31.29 -2.09 8.71
CA ALA A 301 31.32 -0.88 9.53
C ALA A 301 30.35 0.20 9.01
N ASP A 302 30.26 0.37 7.70
CA ASP A 302 29.32 1.29 7.06
C ASP A 302 27.87 0.85 7.26
N ILE A 303 27.57 -0.44 7.09
CA ILE A 303 26.24 -1.02 7.38
C ILE A 303 25.87 -0.81 8.85
N TYR A 304 26.81 -1.03 9.77
CA TYR A 304 26.58 -0.84 11.21
C TYR A 304 26.27 0.62 11.55
N LYS A 305 26.95 1.57 10.90
CA LYS A 305 26.69 3.00 11.06
C LYS A 305 25.29 3.38 10.55
N GLU A 306 24.90 2.89 9.38
CA GLU A 306 23.57 3.10 8.82
C GLU A 306 22.46 2.51 9.71
N GLN A 307 22.71 1.33 10.29
CA GLN A 307 21.79 0.68 11.21
C GLN A 307 21.62 1.47 12.51
N LYS A 308 22.71 2.04 13.05
CA LYS A 308 22.67 2.92 14.22
C LYS A 308 21.84 4.18 13.95
N ASP A 309 22.01 4.81 12.80
CA ASP A 309 21.24 6.00 12.41
C ASP A 309 19.75 5.69 12.23
N LYS A 310 19.40 4.55 11.61
CA LYS A 310 18.02 4.07 11.51
C LYS A 310 17.41 3.79 12.89
N ASN A 311 18.19 3.25 13.83
CA ASN A 311 17.69 2.97 15.18
C ASN A 311 17.45 4.26 15.99
N THR A 312 18.28 5.28 15.81
CA THR A 312 18.02 6.62 16.37
C THR A 312 16.75 7.24 15.81
N LYS A 313 16.52 7.15 14.49
CA LYS A 313 15.27 7.61 13.86
C LYS A 313 14.04 6.87 14.40
N LYS A 314 14.14 5.54 14.55
CA LYS A 314 13.08 4.72 15.16
C LYS A 314 12.73 5.20 16.58
N ASN A 315 13.75 5.46 17.41
CA ASN A 315 13.52 5.93 18.78
C ASN A 315 12.86 7.31 18.83
N ASN A 316 13.16 8.20 17.88
CA ASN A 316 12.48 9.49 17.77
C ASN A 316 11.00 9.32 17.39
N ILE A 317 10.68 8.44 16.44
CA ILE A 317 9.30 8.13 16.05
C ILE A 317 8.51 7.55 17.23
N ILE A 318 9.13 6.66 18.03
CA ILE A 318 8.48 6.12 19.24
C ILE A 318 8.12 7.25 20.21
N LYS A 319 9.03 8.21 20.45
CA LYS A 319 8.74 9.37 21.31
C LYS A 319 7.61 10.25 20.78
N GLU A 320 7.52 10.43 19.46
CA GLU A 320 6.41 11.16 18.83
C GLU A 320 5.08 10.42 19.00
N ILE A 321 5.07 9.10 18.84
CA ILE A 321 3.89 8.26 19.08
C ILE A 321 3.44 8.35 20.54
N ASP A 322 4.38 8.27 21.49
CA ASP A 322 4.07 8.39 22.91
C ASP A 322 3.50 9.77 23.27
N SER A 323 4.04 10.83 22.66
CA SER A 323 3.50 12.20 22.80
C SER A 323 2.07 12.31 22.25
N LEU A 324 1.80 11.75 21.07
CA LEU A 324 0.47 11.71 20.46
C LEU A 324 -0.53 10.91 21.32
N ASN A 325 -0.11 9.78 21.88
CA ASN A 325 -0.93 8.96 22.77
C ASN A 325 -1.28 9.71 24.06
N ASN A 326 -0.37 10.52 24.61
CA ASN A 326 -0.66 11.38 25.77
C ASN A 326 -1.65 12.50 25.42
N VAL A 327 -1.51 13.15 24.25
CA VAL A 327 -2.48 14.16 23.80
C VAL A 327 -3.86 13.54 23.59
N TRP A 328 -3.90 12.32 23.03
CA TRP A 328 -5.13 11.57 22.86
C TRP A 328 -5.80 11.20 24.19
N SER A 329 -5.03 10.72 25.17
CA SER A 329 -5.55 10.36 26.49
C SER A 329 -6.06 11.59 27.25
N GLU A 330 -5.37 12.74 27.19
CA GLU A 330 -5.87 14.01 27.73
C GLU A 330 -7.17 14.44 27.05
N SER A 331 -7.24 14.36 25.72
CA SER A 331 -8.44 14.72 24.97
C SER A 331 -9.64 13.83 25.32
N LYS A 332 -9.39 12.53 25.49
CA LYS A 332 -10.42 11.56 25.94
C LYS A 332 -10.90 11.86 27.36
N THR A 333 -10.00 12.25 28.25
CA THR A 333 -10.33 12.63 29.64
C THR A 333 -11.16 13.91 29.66
N LYS A 334 -10.78 14.93 28.87
CA LYS A 334 -11.57 16.17 28.71
C LYS A 334 -12.97 15.89 28.16
N LEU A 335 -13.09 14.99 27.19
CA LEU A 335 -14.38 14.58 26.64
C LEU A 335 -15.27 13.91 27.71
N ALA A 336 -14.69 13.03 28.53
CA ALA A 336 -15.42 12.38 29.63
C ALA A 336 -15.90 13.39 30.68
N MET A 337 -15.03 14.32 31.11
CA MET A 337 -15.41 15.39 32.04
C MET A 337 -16.51 16.29 31.47
N HIS A 338 -16.47 16.60 30.18
CA HIS A 338 -17.51 17.40 29.53
C HIS A 338 -18.84 16.65 29.46
N LYS A 339 -18.80 15.34 29.26
CA LYS A 339 -20.00 14.50 29.28
C LYS A 339 -20.61 14.44 30.68
N ASP A 340 -19.81 14.21 31.71
CA ASP A 340 -20.27 14.19 33.10
C ASP A 340 -20.85 15.55 33.50
N LYS A 341 -20.25 16.66 33.05
CA LYS A 341 -20.78 18.01 33.28
C LYS A 341 -22.14 18.22 32.63
N VAL A 342 -22.30 17.80 31.37
CA VAL A 342 -23.59 17.88 30.65
C VAL A 342 -24.65 17.00 31.31
N ASP A 343 -24.29 15.80 31.75
CA ASP A 343 -25.21 14.91 32.45
C ASP A 343 -25.62 15.47 33.83
N THR A 344 -24.71 16.17 34.53
CA THR A 344 -25.01 16.87 35.80
C THR A 344 -25.95 18.05 35.56
N GLU A 345 -25.67 18.92 34.59
CA GLU A 345 -26.53 20.05 34.23
C GLU A 345 -27.94 19.59 33.80
N LYS A 346 -28.01 18.47 33.07
CA LYS A 346 -29.28 17.85 32.68
C LYS A 346 -30.08 17.35 33.88
N ASN A 347 -29.44 16.71 34.85
CA ASN A 347 -30.11 16.22 36.05
C ASN A 347 -30.56 17.37 36.96
N GLU A 348 -29.78 18.45 37.07
CA GLU A 348 -30.18 19.66 37.81
C GLU A 348 -31.39 20.33 37.18
N LEU A 349 -31.42 20.48 35.85
CA LEU A 349 -32.58 21.01 35.13
C LEU A 349 -33.83 20.14 35.29
N GLN A 350 -33.66 18.81 35.33
CA GLN A 350 -34.76 17.89 35.55
C GLN A 350 -35.31 18.00 36.98
N THR A 351 -34.43 18.15 37.97
CA THR A 351 -34.81 18.34 39.39
C THR A 351 -35.56 19.67 39.58
N TYR A 352 -35.08 20.76 38.97
CA TYR A 352 -35.77 22.06 38.98
C TYR A 352 -37.18 21.98 38.40
N ASN A 353 -37.35 21.26 37.28
CA ASN A 353 -38.65 21.04 36.67
C ASN A 353 -39.59 20.23 37.58
N GLU A 354 -39.07 19.21 38.27
CA GLU A 354 -39.84 18.40 39.21
C GLU A 354 -40.27 19.22 40.44
N GLU A 355 -39.39 20.07 41.00
CA GLU A 355 -39.70 20.95 42.12
C GLU A 355 -40.72 22.05 41.77
N ASP A 356 -40.59 22.65 40.57
CA ASP A 356 -41.57 23.62 40.07
C ASP A 356 -42.95 22.96 39.84
N MET A 357 -42.96 21.75 39.27
CA MET A 357 -44.20 20.99 39.06
C MET A 357 -44.87 20.60 40.38
N VAL A 358 -44.10 20.22 41.41
CA VAL A 358 -44.61 19.97 42.76
C VAL A 358 -45.19 21.24 43.38
N SER A 359 -44.53 22.38 43.21
CA SER A 359 -45.01 23.69 43.69
C SER A 359 -46.33 24.09 43.03
N VAL A 360 -46.45 23.90 41.71
CA VAL A 360 -47.69 24.15 40.96
C VAL A 360 -48.80 23.17 41.36
N CYS A 361 -48.49 21.89 41.57
CA CYS A 361 -49.47 20.89 42.02
C CYS A 361 -49.99 21.18 43.45
N ASN A 362 -49.12 21.67 44.33
CA ASN A 362 -49.51 22.10 45.67
C ASN A 362 -50.40 23.35 45.64
N LEU A 363 -50.08 24.34 44.79
CA LEU A 363 -50.91 25.53 44.56
C LEU A 363 -52.30 25.15 44.01
N TYR A 364 -52.35 24.24 43.04
CA TYR A 364 -53.59 23.71 42.48
C TYR A 364 -54.43 22.98 43.55
N SER A 365 -53.78 22.22 44.43
CA SER A 365 -54.43 21.52 45.54
C SER A 365 -54.97 22.47 46.62
N GLN A 366 -54.33 23.62 46.83
CA GLN A 366 -54.80 24.66 47.75
C GLN A 366 -55.98 25.48 47.19
N LEU A 367 -56.04 25.66 45.87
CA LEU A 367 -57.15 26.37 45.20
C LEU A 367 -58.43 25.53 45.07
N LEU A 368 -58.34 24.22 45.25
CA LEU A 368 -59.47 23.27 45.21
C LEU A 368 -60.05 22.92 46.60
N ARG A 369 -59.57 23.58 47.66
CA ARG A 369 -60.20 23.62 49.00
C ARG A 369 -60.88 24.97 49.18
#